data_AF-A0A9E2ZAY8-F1
#
_entry.id   AF-A0A9E2ZAY8-F1
#
_cell.length_a   1.000
_cell.length_b   1.000
_cell.length_c   1.000
_cell.angle_alpha   90.00
_cell.angle_beta   90.00
_cell.angle_gamma   90.00
#
_symmetry.space_group_name_H-M   'P 1'
#
loop_
_entity.id
_entity.type
_entity.pdbx_description
1 polymer ?
#
loop_
_entity_poly.entity_id
_entity_poly.type
_entity_poly.pdbx_seq_one_letter_code
_entity_poly.pdbx_strand_id
1 'polypeptide(L)' 'MTTVAPSRPRLFDAVDGEPTIDELLVGAWEGLTAHRAVECPVCGAGEMTPEYGAHPLPIGGLCRRCGTRLT' A
#
# COMPACT_ATOMS: atom_id res chain seq x y z
N MET A 1 -3.39 50.79 -4.09
CA MET A 1 -4.29 49.67 -3.74
C MET A 1 -3.88 48.50 -4.61
N THR A 2 -3.19 47.49 -4.07
CA THR A 2 -2.73 46.33 -4.84
C THR A 2 -3.58 45.14 -4.46
N THR A 3 -4.40 44.66 -5.39
CA THR A 3 -5.22 43.45 -5.20
C THR A 3 -4.31 42.22 -5.21
N VAL A 4 -4.27 41.48 -4.10
CA VAL A 4 -3.70 40.13 -4.04
C VAL A 4 -4.67 39.19 -4.75
N ALA A 5 -4.23 38.54 -5.82
CA ALA A 5 -5.02 37.49 -6.48
C ALA A 5 -5.16 36.27 -5.55
N PRO A 6 -6.32 35.59 -5.51
CA PRO A 6 -6.47 34.38 -4.72
C PRO A 6 -5.52 33.29 -5.26
N SER A 7 -4.59 32.85 -4.41
CA SER A 7 -3.74 31.69 -4.67
C SER A 7 -4.63 30.47 -4.88
N ARG A 8 -4.45 29.76 -6.01
CA ARG A 8 -5.11 28.47 -6.22
C ARG A 8 -4.67 27.51 -5.11
N PRO A 9 -5.59 26.76 -4.47
CA PRO A 9 -5.19 25.72 -3.51
C PRO A 9 -4.23 24.76 -4.21
N ARG A 10 -3.19 24.35 -3.49
CA ARG A 10 -2.25 23.33 -3.95
C ARG A 10 -2.94 21.97 -3.81
N LEU A 11 -2.56 21.04 -4.67
CA LEU A 11 -3.17 19.71 -4.77
C LEU A 11 -3.26 18.96 -3.43
N PHE A 12 -2.38 19.27 -2.48
CA PHE A 12 -2.20 18.56 -1.22
C PHE A 12 -2.89 19.24 -0.01
N ASP A 13 -3.73 20.26 -0.24
CA ASP A 13 -4.40 21.00 0.84
C ASP A 13 -5.59 20.25 1.48
N ALA A 14 -5.68 18.93 1.29
CA ALA A 14 -6.60 18.03 1.98
C ALA A 14 -5.79 16.98 2.76
N VAL A 15 -5.28 17.34 3.94
CA VAL A 15 -4.62 16.37 4.84
C VAL A 15 -5.64 15.93 5.88
N ASP A 16 -6.54 15.05 5.45
CA ASP A 16 -6.75 13.78 6.17
C ASP A 16 -5.92 12.79 5.35
N GLY A 17 -4.69 12.56 5.80
CA GLY A 17 -3.60 12.11 4.92
C GLY A 17 -3.79 10.67 4.46
N GLU A 18 -4.01 10.48 3.16
CA GLU A 18 -3.89 9.17 2.52
C GLU A 18 -2.56 8.52 2.93
N PRO A 19 -2.55 7.21 3.23
CA PRO A 19 -1.34 6.53 3.67
C PRO A 19 -0.25 6.65 2.61
N THR A 20 0.96 6.89 3.08
CA THR A 20 2.15 6.88 2.23
C THR A 20 2.35 5.48 1.63
N ILE A 21 3.09 5.41 0.52
CA ILE A 21 3.49 4.13 -0.07
C ILE A 21 4.23 3.26 0.94
N ASP A 22 5.12 3.84 1.75
CA ASP A 22 5.83 3.11 2.79
C ASP A 22 4.88 2.52 3.84
N GLU A 23 3.89 3.27 4.32
CA GLU A 23 2.88 2.77 5.26
C GLU A 23 2.05 1.63 4.66
N LEU A 24 1.67 1.74 3.39
CA LEU A 24 0.96 0.68 2.66
C LEU A 24 1.81 -0.59 2.55
N LEU A 25 3.08 -0.46 2.18
CA LEU A 25 3.99 -1.60 2.03
C LEU A 25 4.33 -2.25 3.37
N VAL A 26 4.58 -1.44 4.41
CA VAL A 26 4.84 -1.93 5.77
C VAL A 26 3.62 -2.68 6.29
N GLY A 27 2.42 -2.10 6.19
CA GLY A 27 1.19 -2.77 6.63
C GLY A 27 0.92 -4.09 5.89
N ALA A 28 1.19 -4.12 4.58
CA ALA A 28 1.10 -5.36 3.82
C ALA A 28 2.10 -6.41 4.33
N TRP A 29 3.36 -6.04 4.56
CA TRP A 29 4.38 -6.94 5.10
C TRP A 29 4.07 -7.44 6.51
N GLU A 30 3.55 -6.59 7.39
CA GLU A 30 3.11 -6.98 8.73
C GLU A 30 1.98 -8.02 8.68
N GLY A 31 1.00 -7.84 7.80
CA GLY A 31 -0.06 -8.82 7.62
C GLY A 31 0.47 -10.15 7.08
N LEU A 32 1.34 -10.10 6.07
CA LEU A 32 1.94 -11.30 5.48
C LEU A 32 2.80 -12.06 6.48
N THR A 33 3.69 -11.38 7.21
CA THR A 33 4.55 -11.98 8.24
C THR A 33 3.75 -12.55 9.42
N ALA A 34 2.55 -12.02 9.68
CA ALA A 34 1.57 -12.61 10.58
C ALA A 34 0.80 -13.80 9.99
N HIS A 35 1.24 -14.36 8.86
CA HIS A 35 0.63 -15.46 8.11
C HIS A 35 -0.80 -15.16 7.62
N ARG A 36 -1.13 -13.88 7.42
CA ARG A 36 -2.45 -13.47 6.93
C ARG A 36 -2.38 -13.03 5.47
N ALA A 37 -3.48 -13.25 4.77
CA ALA A 37 -3.70 -12.62 3.49
C ALA A 37 -4.11 -11.16 3.69
N VAL A 38 -3.68 -10.27 2.79
CA VAL A 38 -3.91 -8.81 2.88
C VAL A 38 -4.49 -8.28 1.58
N GLU A 39 -5.04 -7.07 1.60
CA GLU A 39 -5.41 -6.38 0.36
C GLU A 39 -4.15 -6.07 -0.45
N CYS A 40 -4.19 -6.28 -1.77
CA CYS A 40 -3.07 -5.99 -2.63
C CYS A 40 -2.84 -4.48 -2.74
N PRO A 41 -1.67 -3.96 -2.31
CA PRO A 41 -1.41 -2.51 -2.31
C PRO A 41 -1.28 -1.92 -3.73
N VAL A 42 -1.26 -2.76 -4.77
CA VAL A 42 -1.14 -2.31 -6.16
C VAL A 42 -2.49 -2.21 -6.86
N CYS A 43 -3.38 -3.19 -6.68
CA CYS A 43 -4.65 -3.21 -7.41
C CYS A 43 -5.87 -2.91 -6.53
N GLY A 44 -5.74 -2.91 -5.19
CA GLY A 44 -6.82 -2.65 -4.23
C GLY A 44 -8.01 -3.61 -4.27
N ALA A 45 -8.03 -4.54 -5.23
CA ALA A 45 -9.21 -5.35 -5.55
C ALA A 45 -8.92 -6.85 -5.46
N GLY A 46 -7.72 -7.24 -5.02
CA GLY A 46 -7.31 -8.63 -4.93
C GLY A 46 -6.61 -8.93 -3.61
N GLU A 47 -6.74 -10.18 -3.17
CA GLU A 47 -6.02 -10.66 -2.00
C GLU A 47 -4.57 -11.02 -2.38
N MET A 48 -3.62 -10.53 -1.59
CA MET A 48 -2.22 -10.91 -1.62
C MET A 48 -1.97 -11.92 -0.52
N THR A 49 -1.69 -13.17 -0.92
CA THR A 49 -1.46 -14.29 -0.01
C THR A 49 0.03 -14.47 0.25
N PRO A 50 0.46 -14.83 1.47
CA PRO A 50 1.87 -15.08 1.77
C PRO A 50 2.44 -16.22 0.94
N GLU A 51 3.63 -16.00 0.37
CA GLU A 51 4.43 -17.01 -0.28
C GLU A 51 5.48 -17.55 0.71
N TYR A 52 5.67 -18.87 0.70
CA TYR A 52 6.57 -19.58 1.62
C TYR A 52 7.70 -20.27 0.86
N GLY A 53 8.89 -20.27 1.45
CA GLY A 53 10.04 -20.99 0.94
C GLY A 53 10.23 -22.35 1.65
N ALA A 54 11.48 -22.69 1.94
CA ALA A 54 11.83 -23.91 2.68
C ALA A 54 11.56 -23.84 4.21
N HIS A 55 11.14 -22.67 4.70
CA HIS A 55 10.91 -22.39 6.12
C HIS A 55 9.49 -21.86 6.32
N PRO A 56 8.94 -21.96 7.54
CA PRO A 56 7.57 -21.51 7.83
C PRO A 56 7.42 -19.99 7.75
N LEU A 57 8.51 -19.21 7.76
CA LEU A 57 8.43 -17.76 7.60
C LEU A 57 8.05 -17.37 6.15
N PRO A 58 7.06 -16.49 5.96
CA PRO A 58 6.76 -15.91 4.66
C PRO A 58 8.00 -15.21 4.06
N ILE A 59 8.22 -15.40 2.76
CA ILE A 59 9.30 -14.76 2.00
C ILE A 59 8.79 -13.67 1.07
N GLY A 60 7.48 -13.44 1.07
CA GLY A 60 6.82 -12.51 0.17
C GLY A 60 5.31 -12.71 0.12
N GLY A 61 4.68 -12.10 -0.89
CA GLY A 61 3.26 -12.24 -1.18
C GLY A 61 2.96 -12.23 -2.67
N LEU A 62 1.91 -12.94 -3.08
CA LEU A 62 1.42 -13.00 -4.45
C LEU A 62 -0.05 -12.61 -4.49
N CYS A 63 -0.39 -11.59 -5.27
CA CYS A 63 -1.78 -11.29 -5.57
C CYS A 63 -2.29 -12.20 -6.69
N ARG A 64 -3.31 -13.02 -6.41
CA ARG A 64 -3.89 -13.94 -7.40
C ARG A 64 -4.71 -13.24 -8.48
N ARG A 65 -5.06 -11.96 -8.28
CA ARG A 65 -5.86 -11.17 -9.23
C ARG A 65 -5.01 -10.43 -10.26
N CYS A 66 -4.02 -9.65 -9.82
CA CYS A 66 -3.18 -8.85 -10.72
C CYS A 66 -1.79 -9.44 -10.98
N GLY A 67 -1.40 -10.51 -10.26
CA GLY A 67 -0.10 -11.16 -10.43
C GLY A 67 1.07 -10.43 -9.77
N THR A 68 0.84 -9.30 -9.11
CA THR A 68 1.87 -8.58 -8.34
C THR A 68 2.52 -9.48 -7.30
N ARG A 69 3.85 -9.41 -7.22
CA ARG A 69 4.67 -10.03 -6.18
C ARG A 69 5.28 -8.97 -5.27
N LEU A 70 5.32 -9.26 -3.98
CA LEU A 70 6.02 -8.47 -2.97
C LEU A 70 7.10 -9.38 -2.37
N THR A 71 8.36 -8.99 -2.41
CA THR A 71 9.53 -9.78 -1.99
C THR A 71 10.58 -8.90 -1.33
#